data_AF-A0A962N3J4-F1
#
_entry.id   AF-A0A962N3J4-F1
#
_cell.length_a   1.000
_cell.length_b   1.000
_cell.length_c   1.000
_cell.angle_alpha   90.00
_cell.angle_beta   90.00
_cell.angle_gamma   90.00
#
_symmetry.space_group_name_H-M   'P 1'
#
loop_
_entity.id
_entity.type
_entity.pdbx_description
1 polymer ?
#
loop_
_entity_poly.entity_id
_entity_poly.type
_entity_poly.pdbx_seq_one_letter_code
_entity_poly.pdbx_strand_id
1 'polypeptide(L)'
;IGPGDEVITTPISWCATANVILRLGAKPVFVDVDLDSRNLLLEQVEAKISARTRAILPVHFSGLPIAMDQLYALAQKHGVRVIEDAAHAIGSAWHDKRIGSFGDLVCFSFHPNKNMTTGEGGAIVATAPDEIRTIEAYRFNGVVKPAPGELDVLFPGIKANMSDIQASIGLGQLARLDEFNARRRELAARYYQLWQHSCPLRLPARGDTGHSWHMFAPLLPRETAGMTRLEFIRQMDARGISVGIHYPAIHLLTAYRQLGWRDGQFPNAERIGRETLTLPLFPAMRDEDVDRVVNATNEILGR
;
A
#
# COMPACT_ATOMS: atom_id res chain seq x y z
N ILE A 1 -18.69 8.95 -7.26
CA ILE A 1 -17.47 8.98 -8.10
C ILE A 1 -17.77 8.21 -9.37
N GLY A 2 -17.75 8.87 -10.51
CA GLY A 2 -18.08 8.28 -11.82
C GLY A 2 -17.49 9.05 -13.00
N PRO A 3 -18.06 8.91 -14.21
CA PRO A 3 -17.61 9.66 -15.39
C PRO A 3 -17.56 11.17 -15.14
N GLY A 4 -16.42 11.78 -15.50
CA GLY A 4 -16.17 13.21 -15.31
C GLY A 4 -15.62 13.59 -13.93
N ASP A 5 -15.59 12.67 -12.95
CA ASP A 5 -14.93 12.90 -11.67
C ASP A 5 -13.42 12.60 -11.73
N GLU A 6 -12.67 13.24 -10.85
CA GLU A 6 -11.23 13.01 -10.62
C GLU A 6 -11.00 12.42 -9.22
N VAL A 7 -10.07 11.46 -9.12
CA VAL A 7 -9.59 10.91 -7.85
C VAL A 7 -8.07 11.04 -7.81
N ILE A 8 -7.55 11.74 -6.81
CA ILE A 8 -6.12 11.95 -6.65
C ILE A 8 -5.49 10.72 -5.99
N THR A 9 -4.40 10.19 -6.53
CA THR A 9 -3.68 9.04 -5.96
C THR A 9 -2.19 9.05 -6.34
N THR A 10 -1.46 8.01 -5.93
CA THR A 10 -0.02 7.85 -6.17
C THR A 10 0.26 6.99 -7.41
N PRO A 11 1.30 7.29 -8.19
CA PRO A 11 1.83 6.39 -9.22
C PRO A 11 2.68 5.24 -8.62
N ILE A 12 3.01 5.26 -7.33
CA ILE A 12 3.70 4.17 -6.62
C ILE A 12 2.71 3.41 -5.76
N SER A 13 2.06 2.41 -6.35
CA SER A 13 1.26 1.42 -5.64
C SER A 13 1.01 0.19 -6.51
N TRP A 14 0.22 -0.76 -6.01
CA TRP A 14 -0.32 -1.82 -6.85
C TRP A 14 -1.37 -1.24 -7.82
N CYS A 15 -1.43 -1.74 -9.06
CA CYS A 15 -2.31 -1.19 -10.09
C CYS A 15 -3.81 -1.22 -9.73
N ALA A 16 -4.24 -2.06 -8.77
CA ALA A 16 -5.61 -2.06 -8.27
C ALA A 16 -6.06 -0.66 -7.80
N THR A 17 -5.17 0.10 -7.14
CA THR A 17 -5.45 1.46 -6.63
C THR A 17 -5.96 2.38 -7.75
N ALA A 18 -5.32 2.37 -8.92
CA ALA A 18 -5.75 3.20 -10.05
C ALA A 18 -6.82 2.51 -10.93
N ASN A 19 -6.83 1.17 -10.99
CA ASN A 19 -7.82 0.41 -11.75
C ASN A 19 -9.24 0.61 -11.21
N VAL A 20 -9.43 0.72 -9.90
CA VAL A 20 -10.79 0.95 -9.34
C VAL A 20 -11.34 2.31 -9.74
N ILE A 21 -10.49 3.33 -9.88
CA ILE A 21 -10.88 4.66 -10.36
C ILE A 21 -11.35 4.56 -11.83
N LEU A 22 -10.55 3.91 -12.68
CA LEU A 22 -10.88 3.71 -14.10
C LEU A 22 -12.13 2.87 -14.31
N ARG A 23 -12.36 1.84 -13.47
CA ARG A 23 -13.57 1.00 -13.52
C ARG A 23 -14.85 1.79 -13.27
N LEU A 24 -14.77 2.86 -12.49
CA LEU A 24 -15.89 3.78 -12.27
C LEU A 24 -16.08 4.80 -13.41
N GLY A 25 -15.21 4.79 -14.43
CA GLY A 25 -15.18 5.81 -15.48
C GLY A 25 -14.58 7.14 -15.02
N ALA A 26 -14.08 7.22 -13.79
CA ALA A 26 -13.40 8.39 -13.27
C ALA A 26 -11.94 8.47 -13.74
N LYS A 27 -11.35 9.66 -13.62
CA LYS A 27 -9.95 9.91 -14.01
C LYS A 27 -9.02 9.82 -12.79
N PRO A 28 -8.02 8.92 -12.78
CA PRO A 28 -6.95 8.99 -11.80
C PRO A 28 -6.09 10.23 -12.06
N VAL A 29 -5.84 11.02 -11.03
CA VAL A 29 -4.93 12.16 -11.06
C VAL A 29 -3.74 11.82 -10.18
N PHE A 30 -2.61 11.52 -10.80
CA PHE A 30 -1.40 11.15 -10.08
C PHE A 30 -0.70 12.39 -9.49
N VAL A 31 -0.17 12.22 -8.28
CA VAL A 31 0.75 13.14 -7.60
C VAL A 31 2.02 12.35 -7.26
N ASP A 32 3.19 12.97 -7.38
CA ASP A 32 4.47 12.28 -7.12
C ASP A 32 4.60 11.89 -5.64
N VAL A 33 5.64 11.11 -5.32
CA VAL A 33 5.88 10.58 -3.99
C VAL A 33 7.17 11.08 -3.38
N ASP A 34 7.25 11.00 -2.06
CA ASP A 34 8.48 11.24 -1.32
C ASP A 34 9.47 10.09 -1.53
N LEU A 35 10.76 10.41 -1.67
CA LEU A 35 11.78 9.40 -1.88
C LEU A 35 12.11 8.61 -0.62
N ASP A 36 11.70 9.04 0.58
CA ASP A 36 12.03 8.36 1.84
C ASP A 36 10.85 7.54 2.39
N SER A 37 9.67 8.13 2.54
CA SER A 37 8.45 7.43 2.95
C SER A 37 7.81 6.64 1.81
N ARG A 38 8.07 6.99 0.54
CA ARG A 38 7.41 6.44 -0.67
C ARG A 38 5.90 6.72 -0.72
N ASN A 39 5.40 7.54 0.22
CA ASN A 39 4.03 8.00 0.26
C ASN A 39 3.83 9.23 -0.64
N LEU A 40 2.56 9.51 -0.95
CA LEU A 40 2.11 10.67 -1.72
C LEU A 40 2.62 12.00 -1.13
N LEU A 41 3.13 12.91 -1.95
CA LEU A 41 3.53 14.26 -1.52
C LEU A 41 2.31 15.17 -1.33
N LEU A 42 1.88 15.36 -0.08
CA LEU A 42 0.67 16.13 0.25
C LEU A 42 0.77 17.59 -0.19
N GLU A 43 1.96 18.19 -0.16
CA GLU A 43 2.19 19.56 -0.62
C GLU A 43 1.94 19.75 -2.12
N GLN A 44 1.97 18.65 -2.91
CA GLN A 44 1.64 18.68 -4.33
C GLN A 44 0.16 18.35 -4.60
N VAL A 45 -0.56 17.78 -3.63
CA VAL A 45 -1.96 17.37 -3.80
C VAL A 45 -2.86 18.58 -3.99
N GLU A 46 -2.68 19.63 -3.19
CA GLU A 46 -3.54 20.82 -3.24
C GLU A 46 -3.60 21.44 -4.64
N ALA A 47 -2.47 21.52 -5.35
CA ALA A 47 -2.38 22.05 -6.70
C ALA A 47 -3.05 21.16 -7.77
N LYS A 48 -3.39 19.91 -7.43
CA LYS A 48 -4.11 18.99 -8.33
C LYS A 48 -5.61 18.93 -8.05
N ILE A 49 -6.09 19.56 -6.97
CA ILE A 49 -7.52 19.63 -6.67
C ILE A 49 -8.19 20.55 -7.69
N SER A 50 -9.28 20.06 -8.28
CA SER A 50 -10.13 20.77 -9.22
C SER A 50 -11.59 20.65 -8.82
N ALA A 51 -12.49 21.36 -9.50
CA ALA A 51 -13.94 21.20 -9.30
C ALA A 51 -14.46 19.79 -9.60
N ARG A 52 -13.67 18.95 -10.29
CA ARG A 52 -13.98 17.54 -10.57
C ARG A 52 -13.44 16.59 -9.50
N THR A 53 -12.56 17.04 -8.61
CA THR A 53 -11.96 16.17 -7.59
C THR A 53 -13.02 15.76 -6.57
N ARG A 54 -13.20 14.46 -6.38
CA ARG A 54 -14.16 13.90 -5.42
C ARG A 54 -13.51 13.22 -4.23
N ALA A 55 -12.33 12.65 -4.43
CA ALA A 55 -11.61 11.95 -3.37
C ALA A 55 -10.10 12.03 -3.54
N ILE A 56 -9.41 11.91 -2.42
CA ILE A 56 -7.99 11.57 -2.32
C ILE A 56 -7.93 10.09 -1.89
N LEU A 57 -7.19 9.28 -2.65
CA LEU A 57 -6.97 7.87 -2.39
C LEU A 57 -5.48 7.67 -2.10
N PRO A 58 -5.02 7.95 -0.87
CA PRO A 58 -3.63 7.74 -0.47
C PRO A 58 -3.35 6.25 -0.26
N VAL A 59 -2.08 5.86 -0.39
CA VAL A 59 -1.60 4.52 -0.07
C VAL A 59 -0.62 4.63 1.08
N HIS A 60 -0.78 3.82 2.11
CA HIS A 60 0.20 3.70 3.20
C HIS A 60 1.29 2.73 2.77
N PHE A 61 2.23 3.21 1.96
CA PHE A 61 3.26 2.38 1.34
C PHE A 61 4.08 1.64 2.42
N SER A 62 4.41 0.37 2.14
CA SER A 62 5.03 -0.59 3.08
C SER A 62 4.38 -0.75 4.46
N GLY A 63 3.22 -0.14 4.72
CA GLY A 63 2.59 -0.06 6.03
C GLY A 63 3.03 1.15 6.87
N LEU A 64 3.66 2.15 6.25
CA LEU A 64 3.97 3.43 6.87
C LEU A 64 2.81 4.40 6.59
N PRO A 65 2.08 4.87 7.63
CA PRO A 65 1.04 5.87 7.43
C PRO A 65 1.58 7.13 6.75
N ILE A 66 0.75 7.74 5.91
CA ILE A 66 1.01 9.10 5.40
C ILE A 66 0.75 10.10 6.54
N ALA A 67 1.18 11.35 6.39
CA ALA A 67 0.91 12.39 7.39
C ALA A 67 -0.60 12.65 7.55
N MET A 68 -1.25 11.90 8.45
CA MET A 68 -2.71 11.79 8.52
C MET A 68 -3.38 13.12 8.88
N ASP A 69 -2.78 13.88 9.81
CA ASP A 69 -3.33 15.18 10.21
C ASP A 69 -3.34 16.17 9.04
N GLN A 70 -2.28 16.18 8.23
CA GLN A 70 -2.18 17.03 7.04
C GLN A 70 -3.14 16.58 5.93
N LEU A 71 -3.25 15.26 5.72
CA LEU A 71 -4.17 14.67 4.75
C LEU A 71 -5.62 15.07 5.05
N TYR A 72 -6.05 14.89 6.30
CA TYR A 72 -7.43 15.19 6.70
C TYR A 72 -7.72 16.68 6.77
N ALA A 73 -6.75 17.50 7.18
CA ALA A 73 -6.88 18.97 7.09
C ALA A 73 -7.06 19.44 5.63
N LEU A 74 -6.29 18.87 4.70
CA LEU A 74 -6.40 19.17 3.27
C LEU A 74 -7.75 18.72 2.71
N ALA A 75 -8.18 17.50 3.03
CA ALA A 75 -9.46 16.96 2.57
C ALA A 75 -10.65 17.80 3.07
N GLN A 76 -10.62 18.19 4.35
CA GLN A 76 -11.64 19.04 4.96
C GLN A 76 -11.68 20.43 4.31
N LYS A 77 -10.52 21.05 4.09
CA LYS A 77 -10.40 22.38 3.46
C LYS A 77 -11.10 22.43 2.08
N HIS A 78 -11.01 21.34 1.32
CA HIS A 78 -11.51 21.27 -0.06
C HIS A 78 -12.82 20.50 -0.20
N GLY A 79 -13.38 19.96 0.89
CA GLY A 79 -14.62 19.19 0.86
C GLY A 79 -14.54 17.91 0.01
N VAL A 80 -13.37 17.27 -0.04
CA VAL A 80 -13.15 16.01 -0.78
C VAL A 80 -13.08 14.83 0.18
N ARG A 81 -13.52 13.65 -0.27
CA ARG A 81 -13.46 12.41 0.53
C ARG A 81 -12.04 11.87 0.64
N VAL A 82 -11.79 11.04 1.64
CA VAL A 82 -10.55 10.27 1.77
C VAL A 82 -10.87 8.78 1.75
N ILE A 83 -10.23 8.05 0.84
CA ILE A 83 -10.35 6.59 0.74
C ILE A 83 -8.96 6.01 0.94
N GLU A 84 -8.62 5.66 2.17
CA GLU A 84 -7.30 5.13 2.51
C GLU A 84 -7.11 3.72 1.92
N ASP A 85 -6.13 3.56 1.04
CA ASP A 85 -5.59 2.26 0.68
C ASP A 85 -4.59 1.81 1.75
N ALA A 86 -5.15 1.18 2.78
CA ALA A 86 -4.45 0.62 3.92
C ALA A 86 -4.09 -0.86 3.71
N ALA A 87 -3.98 -1.31 2.45
CA ALA A 87 -3.70 -2.72 2.13
C ALA A 87 -2.43 -3.25 2.82
N HIS A 88 -1.44 -2.40 3.10
CA HIS A 88 -0.20 -2.74 3.80
C HIS A 88 -0.20 -2.36 5.28
N ALA A 89 -1.22 -1.64 5.75
CA ALA A 89 -1.15 -0.89 7.01
C ALA A 89 -1.96 -1.52 8.15
N ILE A 90 -2.42 -2.76 8.03
CA ILE A 90 -3.11 -3.44 9.13
C ILE A 90 -2.22 -3.53 10.39
N GLY A 91 -2.71 -2.94 11.48
CA GLY A 91 -1.98 -2.78 12.73
C GLY A 91 -0.99 -1.61 12.77
N SER A 92 -0.93 -0.76 11.75
CA SER A 92 -0.20 0.51 11.81
C SER A 92 -0.92 1.54 12.69
N ALA A 93 -0.22 2.57 13.13
CA ALA A 93 -0.77 3.67 13.92
C ALA A 93 -0.21 5.04 13.52
N TRP A 94 -1.00 6.08 13.70
CA TRP A 94 -0.60 7.48 13.62
C TRP A 94 -0.88 8.15 14.96
N HIS A 95 0.15 8.67 15.64
CA HIS A 95 0.03 9.23 17.00
C HIS A 95 -0.79 8.31 17.95
N ASP A 96 -0.39 7.04 18.03
CA ASP A 96 -1.02 5.97 18.82
C ASP A 96 -2.45 5.56 18.42
N LYS A 97 -3.05 6.20 17.41
CA LYS A 97 -4.35 5.81 16.87
C LYS A 97 -4.17 4.81 15.72
N ARG A 98 -4.81 3.64 15.80
CA ARG A 98 -4.69 2.61 14.76
C ARG A 98 -5.30 3.11 13.45
N ILE A 99 -4.64 2.83 12.33
CA ILE A 99 -5.24 3.05 11.02
C ILE A 99 -6.54 2.26 10.92
N GLY A 100 -7.60 2.90 10.42
CA GLY A 100 -8.96 2.37 10.44
C GLY A 100 -9.78 2.69 11.70
N SER A 101 -9.20 3.25 12.77
CA SER A 101 -9.97 3.67 13.96
C SER A 101 -10.45 5.12 13.90
N PHE A 102 -10.07 5.86 12.86
CA PHE A 102 -10.40 7.24 12.61
C PHE A 102 -10.36 7.50 11.11
N GLY A 103 -10.68 8.71 10.69
CA GLY A 103 -10.66 9.10 9.28
C GLY A 103 -12.02 8.92 8.62
N ASP A 104 -12.00 8.47 7.37
CA ASP A 104 -13.15 8.41 6.47
C ASP A 104 -13.40 6.94 6.07
N LEU A 105 -13.07 6.54 4.84
CA LEU A 105 -13.15 5.15 4.39
C LEU A 105 -11.75 4.51 4.37
N VAL A 106 -11.60 3.33 4.98
CA VAL A 106 -10.30 2.65 5.08
C VAL A 106 -10.39 1.23 4.55
N CYS A 107 -9.58 0.91 3.54
CA CYS A 107 -9.58 -0.38 2.86
C CYS A 107 -8.35 -1.22 3.26
N PHE A 108 -8.58 -2.39 3.86
CA PHE A 108 -7.54 -3.37 4.19
C PHE A 108 -7.55 -4.54 3.21
N SER A 109 -6.38 -5.17 3.04
CA SER A 109 -6.21 -6.39 2.28
C SER A 109 -5.72 -7.51 3.19
N PHE A 110 -6.26 -8.70 2.98
CA PHE A 110 -5.89 -9.95 3.67
C PHE A 110 -5.42 -11.02 2.68
N HIS A 111 -4.81 -10.58 1.58
CA HIS A 111 -4.11 -11.44 0.61
C HIS A 111 -2.94 -12.20 1.29
N PRO A 112 -2.48 -13.37 0.80
CA PRO A 112 -1.49 -14.22 1.47
C PRO A 112 -0.21 -13.53 1.93
N ASN A 113 0.25 -12.54 1.18
CA ASN A 113 1.51 -11.85 1.48
C ASN A 113 1.36 -10.76 2.57
N LYS A 114 0.14 -10.38 2.99
CA LYS A 114 -0.11 -9.28 3.93
C LYS A 114 0.26 -9.68 5.37
N ASN A 115 0.34 -8.70 6.28
CA ASN A 115 0.76 -8.93 7.67
C ASN A 115 -0.19 -9.85 8.44
N MET A 116 -1.45 -9.90 8.00
CA MET A 116 -2.39 -10.98 8.29
C MET A 116 -3.10 -11.39 7.01
N THR A 117 -3.55 -12.64 6.93
CA THR A 117 -4.18 -13.20 5.73
C THR A 117 -5.49 -13.92 6.03
N THR A 118 -6.36 -14.01 5.04
CA THR A 118 -7.55 -14.88 5.01
C THR A 118 -7.50 -15.85 3.83
N GLY A 119 -6.31 -16.10 3.27
CA GLY A 119 -6.13 -16.78 1.98
C GLY A 119 -6.40 -15.83 0.82
N GLU A 120 -7.60 -15.26 0.74
CA GLU A 120 -7.91 -14.06 -0.04
C GLU A 120 -8.93 -13.26 0.77
N GLY A 121 -8.92 -11.92 0.66
CA GLY A 121 -9.90 -11.09 1.33
C GLY A 121 -9.48 -9.64 1.57
N GLY A 122 -10.38 -8.91 2.22
CA GLY A 122 -10.18 -7.53 2.62
C GLY A 122 -11.31 -7.06 3.52
N ALA A 123 -11.20 -5.83 4.01
CA ALA A 123 -12.22 -5.16 4.82
C ALA A 123 -12.30 -3.69 4.43
N ILE A 124 -13.49 -3.12 4.59
CA ILE A 124 -13.70 -1.67 4.52
C ILE A 124 -14.15 -1.25 5.90
N VAL A 125 -13.48 -0.25 6.48
CA VAL A 125 -13.97 0.45 7.66
C VAL A 125 -14.68 1.72 7.21
N ALA A 126 -15.87 1.93 7.75
CA ALA A 126 -16.68 3.12 7.59
C ALA A 126 -17.38 3.42 8.91
N THR A 127 -17.72 4.69 9.16
CA THR A 127 -18.37 5.12 10.41
C THR A 127 -19.84 5.49 10.23
N ALA A 128 -20.25 5.91 9.02
CA ALA A 128 -21.62 6.30 8.73
C ALA A 128 -22.54 5.08 8.51
N PRO A 129 -23.63 4.90 9.28
CA PRO A 129 -24.53 3.77 9.13
C PRO A 129 -25.11 3.60 7.73
N ASP A 130 -25.41 4.70 7.03
CA ASP A 130 -25.92 4.68 5.65
C ASP A 130 -24.88 4.16 4.65
N GLU A 131 -23.62 4.52 4.84
CA GLU A 131 -22.52 4.02 4.00
C GLU A 131 -22.28 2.54 4.26
N ILE A 132 -22.31 2.10 5.52
CA ILE A 132 -22.20 0.68 5.88
C ILE A 132 -23.32 -0.12 5.18
N ARG A 133 -24.58 0.29 5.32
CA ARG A 133 -25.71 -0.37 4.65
C ARG A 133 -25.52 -0.44 3.14
N THR A 134 -25.03 0.64 2.54
CA THR A 134 -24.73 0.70 1.11
C THR A 134 -23.63 -0.27 0.72
N ILE A 135 -22.52 -0.33 1.47
CA ILE A 135 -21.41 -1.27 1.26
C ILE A 135 -21.89 -2.72 1.39
N GLU A 136 -22.74 -3.01 2.37
CA GLU A 136 -23.30 -4.34 2.60
C GLU A 136 -24.21 -4.80 1.45
N ALA A 137 -25.03 -3.90 0.91
CA ALA A 137 -25.78 -4.17 -0.31
C ALA A 137 -24.84 -4.38 -1.50
N TYR A 138 -23.85 -3.49 -1.71
CA TYR A 138 -22.89 -3.60 -2.82
C TYR A 138 -22.14 -4.93 -2.81
N ARG A 139 -21.67 -5.44 -1.66
CA ARG A 139 -20.89 -6.69 -1.60
C ARG A 139 -21.69 -7.94 -1.94
N PHE A 140 -23.02 -7.86 -1.95
CA PHE A 140 -23.91 -9.01 -2.14
C PHE A 140 -25.03 -8.72 -3.14
N ASN A 141 -24.64 -8.37 -4.37
CA ASN A 141 -25.51 -8.17 -5.53
C ASN A 141 -26.58 -7.07 -5.37
N GLY A 142 -26.43 -6.16 -4.41
CA GLY A 142 -27.42 -5.12 -4.09
C GLY A 142 -28.62 -5.62 -3.28
N VAL A 143 -28.55 -6.84 -2.77
CA VAL A 143 -29.65 -7.49 -2.04
C VAL A 143 -29.86 -6.85 -0.67
N VAL A 144 -31.11 -6.57 -0.34
CA VAL A 144 -31.57 -6.15 0.98
C VAL A 144 -32.80 -6.95 1.42
N LYS A 145 -33.10 -6.92 2.72
CA LYS A 145 -34.27 -7.59 3.32
C LYS A 145 -35.04 -6.57 4.18
N PRO A 146 -36.02 -5.85 3.61
CA PRO A 146 -36.71 -4.77 4.31
C PRO A 146 -37.65 -5.26 5.42
N ALA A 147 -38.19 -6.48 5.29
CA ALA A 147 -39.03 -7.13 6.30
C ALA A 147 -38.80 -8.65 6.33
N PRO A 148 -39.24 -9.38 7.38
CA PRO A 148 -39.16 -10.83 7.44
C PRO A 148 -39.86 -11.51 6.24
N GLY A 149 -39.11 -12.32 5.48
CA GLY A 149 -39.62 -13.00 4.30
C GLY A 149 -39.55 -12.18 3.00
N GLU A 150 -39.17 -10.90 3.07
CA GLU A 150 -39.00 -10.05 1.89
C GLU A 150 -37.54 -10.02 1.41
N LEU A 151 -37.37 -9.94 0.09
CA LEU A 151 -36.09 -9.79 -0.59
C LEU A 151 -36.27 -8.75 -1.68
N ASP A 152 -35.37 -7.77 -1.72
CA ASP A 152 -35.31 -6.76 -2.76
C ASP A 152 -33.87 -6.59 -3.26
N VAL A 153 -33.70 -5.99 -4.44
CA VAL A 153 -32.42 -5.67 -5.05
C VAL A 153 -32.41 -4.20 -5.42
N LEU A 154 -31.66 -3.39 -4.66
CA LEU A 154 -31.65 -1.94 -4.83
C LEU A 154 -30.96 -1.49 -6.12
N PHE A 155 -29.93 -2.23 -6.54
CA PHE A 155 -29.11 -1.95 -7.73
C PHE A 155 -28.27 -3.20 -8.08
N PRO A 156 -27.73 -3.32 -9.30
CA PRO A 156 -26.82 -4.43 -9.65
C PRO A 156 -25.47 -4.29 -8.94
N GLY A 157 -25.38 -4.82 -7.71
CA GLY A 157 -24.13 -4.85 -6.93
C GLY A 157 -23.13 -5.90 -7.44
N ILE A 158 -22.12 -6.20 -6.62
CA ILE A 158 -21.09 -7.19 -6.91
C ILE A 158 -21.21 -8.40 -5.97
N LYS A 159 -20.49 -9.49 -6.29
CA LYS A 159 -20.35 -10.66 -5.42
C LYS A 159 -18.97 -10.65 -4.77
N ALA A 160 -18.87 -10.09 -3.57
CA ALA A 160 -17.60 -9.88 -2.86
C ALA A 160 -17.70 -10.13 -1.33
N ASN A 161 -18.71 -10.87 -0.87
CA ASN A 161 -18.78 -11.26 0.54
C ASN A 161 -17.66 -12.25 0.90
N MET A 162 -17.12 -12.09 2.11
CA MET A 162 -16.19 -13.05 2.72
C MET A 162 -16.95 -14.33 3.12
N SER A 163 -16.30 -15.49 3.02
CA SER A 163 -16.81 -16.76 3.55
C SER A 163 -16.36 -16.99 5.00
N ASP A 164 -17.09 -17.82 5.74
CA ASP A 164 -16.72 -18.19 7.12
C ASP A 164 -15.39 -18.96 7.19
N ILE A 165 -14.99 -19.63 6.10
CA ILE A 165 -13.67 -20.26 6.00
C ILE A 165 -12.58 -19.18 6.02
N GLN A 166 -12.72 -18.15 5.20
CA GLN A 166 -11.79 -17.01 5.17
C GLN A 166 -11.78 -16.27 6.51
N ALA A 167 -12.96 -16.03 7.09
CA ALA A 167 -13.09 -15.35 8.38
C ALA A 167 -12.45 -16.14 9.52
N SER A 168 -12.55 -17.48 9.51
CA SER A 168 -11.94 -18.35 10.53
C SER A 168 -10.41 -18.27 10.51
N ILE A 169 -9.79 -18.23 9.32
CA ILE A 169 -8.35 -17.97 9.18
C ILE A 169 -8.02 -16.57 9.73
N GLY A 170 -8.83 -15.57 9.35
CA GLY A 170 -8.67 -14.18 9.78
C GLY A 170 -8.72 -14.00 11.29
N LEU A 171 -9.65 -14.65 11.99
CA LEU A 171 -9.77 -14.60 13.45
C LEU A 171 -8.50 -15.14 14.14
N GLY A 172 -7.97 -16.26 13.66
CA GLY A 172 -6.72 -16.82 14.17
C GLY A 172 -5.50 -15.93 13.90
N GLN A 173 -5.45 -15.29 12.73
CA GLN A 173 -4.37 -14.35 12.38
C GLN A 173 -4.48 -13.04 13.16
N LEU A 174 -5.68 -12.50 13.34
CA LEU A 174 -5.93 -11.24 14.04
C LEU A 174 -5.50 -11.32 15.50
N ALA A 175 -5.74 -12.46 16.16
CA ALA A 175 -5.28 -12.72 17.53
C ALA A 175 -3.74 -12.63 17.71
N ARG A 176 -2.98 -12.75 16.62
CA ARG A 176 -1.50 -12.71 16.60
C ARG A 176 -0.94 -11.52 15.81
N LEU A 177 -1.79 -10.60 15.35
CA LEU A 177 -1.37 -9.50 14.49
C LEU A 177 -0.30 -8.62 15.15
N ASP A 178 -0.48 -8.29 16.43
CA ASP A 178 0.48 -7.46 17.16
C ASP A 178 1.83 -8.17 17.34
N GLU A 179 1.83 -9.49 17.55
CA GLU A 179 3.04 -10.33 17.59
C GLU A 179 3.76 -10.29 16.23
N PHE A 180 3.03 -10.47 15.12
CA PHE A 180 3.62 -10.45 13.78
C PHE A 180 4.23 -9.08 13.44
N ASN A 181 3.52 -8.00 13.76
CA ASN A 181 4.01 -6.63 13.53
C ASN A 181 5.21 -6.30 14.43
N ALA A 182 5.24 -6.80 15.68
CA ALA A 182 6.39 -6.67 16.56
C ALA A 182 7.62 -7.38 15.99
N ARG A 183 7.45 -8.62 15.53
CA ARG A 183 8.56 -9.37 14.95
C ARG A 183 9.10 -8.71 13.67
N ARG A 184 8.24 -8.14 12.84
CA ARG A 184 8.66 -7.36 11.65
C ARG A 184 9.44 -6.11 12.02
N ARG A 185 9.04 -5.39 13.08
CA ARG A 185 9.78 -4.22 13.61
C ARG A 185 11.19 -4.60 14.06
N GLU A 186 11.35 -5.72 14.76
CA GLU A 186 12.67 -6.23 15.18
C GLU A 186 13.56 -6.56 13.97
N LEU A 187 13.03 -7.29 13.00
CA LEU A 187 13.75 -7.66 11.78
C LEU A 187 14.16 -6.42 10.96
N ALA A 188 13.27 -5.44 10.83
CA ALA A 188 13.58 -4.16 10.17
C ALA A 188 14.67 -3.39 10.91
N ALA A 189 14.61 -3.33 12.25
CA ALA A 189 15.65 -2.70 13.07
C ALA A 189 17.01 -3.39 12.88
N ARG A 190 17.03 -4.72 12.74
CA ARG A 190 18.25 -5.48 12.45
C ARG A 190 18.87 -5.11 11.10
N TYR A 191 18.07 -4.97 10.03
CA TYR A 191 18.56 -4.44 8.76
C TYR A 191 19.25 -3.08 8.92
N TYR A 192 18.64 -2.17 9.67
CA TYR A 192 19.25 -0.86 9.95
C TYR A 192 20.53 -0.94 10.78
N GLN A 193 20.59 -1.85 11.75
CA GLN A 193 21.77 -2.04 12.59
C GLN A 193 22.97 -2.54 11.77
N LEU A 194 22.78 -3.55 10.94
CA LEU A 194 23.85 -4.14 10.12
C LEU A 194 24.36 -3.16 9.05
N TRP A 195 23.51 -2.25 8.58
CA TRP A 195 23.84 -1.22 7.59
C TRP A 195 24.11 0.17 8.17
N GLN A 196 24.24 0.32 9.49
CA GLN A 196 24.34 1.63 10.16
C GLN A 196 25.50 2.49 9.65
N HIS A 197 26.64 1.88 9.33
CA HIS A 197 27.85 2.60 8.92
C HIS A 197 28.12 2.54 7.41
N SER A 198 27.65 1.48 6.74
CA SER A 198 27.94 1.25 5.33
C SER A 198 26.77 0.51 4.69
N CYS A 199 25.82 1.26 4.13
CA CYS A 199 24.76 0.71 3.30
C CYS A 199 25.04 1.03 1.82
N PRO A 200 25.05 0.03 0.92
CA PRO A 200 25.13 0.28 -0.53
C PRO A 200 23.78 0.66 -1.14
N LEU A 201 22.69 0.61 -0.37
CA LEU A 201 21.33 0.91 -0.81
C LEU A 201 20.80 2.20 -0.17
N ARG A 202 19.79 2.82 -0.79
CA ARG A 202 18.98 3.85 -0.11
C ARG A 202 17.84 3.17 0.65
N LEU A 203 17.94 3.16 1.97
CA LEU A 203 16.95 2.51 2.84
C LEU A 203 15.58 3.24 2.80
N PRO A 204 14.48 2.53 3.16
CA PRO A 204 13.20 3.16 3.47
C PRO A 204 13.33 4.17 4.61
N ALA A 205 12.32 5.01 4.84
CA ALA A 205 12.24 5.74 6.11
C ALA A 205 12.18 4.73 7.27
N ARG A 206 12.79 5.05 8.41
CA ARG A 206 12.68 4.21 9.63
C ARG A 206 11.24 4.15 10.16
N GLY A 207 10.37 5.08 9.76
CA GLY A 207 9.05 5.24 10.35
C GLY A 207 9.13 5.57 11.85
N ASP A 208 7.97 5.55 12.49
CA ASP A 208 7.81 5.65 13.94
C ASP A 208 7.37 4.29 14.53
N THR A 209 6.97 4.29 15.80
CA THR A 209 6.43 3.11 16.50
C THR A 209 5.16 2.56 15.85
N GLY A 210 4.46 3.36 15.03
CA GLY A 210 3.23 3.01 14.35
C GLY A 210 3.43 2.31 13.00
N HIS A 211 4.65 2.15 12.50
CA HIS A 211 4.89 1.45 11.23
C HIS A 211 4.69 -0.09 11.37
N SER A 212 3.79 -0.69 10.58
CA SER A 212 3.57 -2.16 10.60
C SER A 212 4.65 -2.99 9.90
N TRP A 213 5.55 -2.35 9.15
CA TRP A 213 6.64 -3.02 8.41
C TRP A 213 6.17 -4.21 7.57
N HIS A 214 5.21 -3.97 6.69
CA HIS A 214 4.75 -4.98 5.74
C HIS A 214 5.86 -5.40 4.77
N MET A 215 6.70 -4.46 4.36
CA MET A 215 7.84 -4.71 3.46
C MET A 215 9.07 -3.93 3.90
N PHE A 216 10.25 -4.49 3.63
CA PHE A 216 11.51 -3.74 3.65
C PHE A 216 11.93 -3.46 2.21
N ALA A 217 11.75 -2.20 1.76
CA ALA A 217 11.85 -1.85 0.35
C ALA A 217 12.93 -0.77 0.07
N PRO A 218 14.22 -1.12 0.11
CA PRO A 218 15.29 -0.19 -0.25
C PRO A 218 15.36 0.05 -1.78
N LEU A 219 16.11 1.08 -2.18
CA LEU A 219 16.43 1.38 -3.57
C LEU A 219 17.88 1.04 -3.87
N LEU A 220 18.12 0.33 -4.98
CA LEU A 220 19.43 0.10 -5.57
C LEU A 220 19.82 1.32 -6.42
N PRO A 221 20.73 2.20 -5.96
CA PRO A 221 21.04 3.44 -6.67
C PRO A 221 21.78 3.12 -7.97
N ARG A 222 21.15 3.38 -9.12
CA ARG A 222 21.70 2.97 -10.43
C ARG A 222 23.08 3.54 -10.74
N GLU A 223 23.31 4.76 -10.29
CA GLU A 223 24.53 5.52 -10.58
C GLU A 223 25.75 4.93 -9.86
N THR A 224 25.56 4.30 -8.70
CA THR A 224 26.66 3.81 -7.85
C THR A 224 26.70 2.29 -7.73
N ALA A 225 25.63 1.58 -8.09
CA ALA A 225 25.55 0.13 -7.93
C ALA A 225 26.45 -0.66 -8.89
N GLY A 226 26.84 -0.08 -10.03
CA GLY A 226 27.63 -0.77 -11.05
C GLY A 226 26.91 -1.94 -11.74
N MET A 227 25.62 -2.15 -11.48
CA MET A 227 24.81 -3.21 -12.06
C MET A 227 23.34 -2.82 -12.16
N THR A 228 22.59 -3.54 -12.98
CA THR A 228 21.15 -3.41 -13.12
C THR A 228 20.41 -4.12 -11.97
N ARG A 229 19.17 -3.69 -11.71
CA ARG A 229 18.28 -4.37 -10.76
C ARG A 229 18.07 -5.86 -11.11
N LEU A 230 17.99 -6.20 -12.39
CA LEU A 230 17.78 -7.59 -12.81
C LEU A 230 19.00 -8.46 -12.49
N GLU A 231 20.21 -7.94 -12.71
CA GLU A 231 21.45 -8.63 -12.34
C GLU A 231 21.54 -8.84 -10.83
N PHE A 232 21.24 -7.82 -10.02
CA PHE A 232 21.18 -7.95 -8.57
C PHE A 232 20.20 -9.05 -8.13
N ILE A 233 18.97 -9.04 -8.66
CA ILE A 233 17.94 -10.05 -8.35
C ILE A 233 18.42 -11.46 -8.71
N ARG A 234 19.04 -11.64 -9.89
CA ARG A 234 19.59 -12.95 -10.31
C ARG A 234 20.71 -13.43 -9.39
N GLN A 235 21.57 -12.53 -8.91
CA GLN A 235 22.65 -12.89 -7.99
C GLN A 235 22.15 -13.23 -6.58
N MET A 236 21.06 -12.59 -6.13
CA MET A 236 20.38 -12.94 -4.89
C MET A 236 19.65 -14.29 -5.01
N ASP A 237 18.99 -14.53 -6.13
CA ASP A 237 18.30 -15.80 -6.42
C ASP A 237 19.27 -16.98 -6.50
N ALA A 238 20.45 -16.80 -7.14
CA ALA A 238 21.52 -17.79 -7.14
C ALA A 238 22.04 -18.13 -5.74
N ARG A 239 21.82 -17.25 -4.76
CA ARG A 239 22.12 -17.47 -3.33
C ARG A 239 20.90 -17.95 -2.55
N GLY A 240 19.79 -18.28 -3.20
CA GLY A 240 18.55 -18.75 -2.59
C GLY A 240 17.79 -17.66 -1.83
N ILE A 241 17.90 -16.39 -2.26
CA ILE A 241 17.24 -15.24 -1.63
C ILE A 241 16.32 -14.56 -2.66
N SER A 242 15.01 -14.69 -2.44
CA SER A 242 14.02 -14.05 -3.31
C SER A 242 13.92 -12.54 -3.03
N VAL A 243 13.86 -11.74 -4.09
CA VAL A 243 13.72 -10.28 -4.02
C VAL A 243 12.56 -9.85 -4.90
N GLY A 244 11.59 -9.15 -4.29
CA GLY A 244 10.41 -8.63 -4.99
C GLY A 244 10.62 -7.24 -5.60
N ILE A 245 9.59 -6.75 -6.29
CA ILE A 245 9.56 -5.40 -6.87
C ILE A 245 8.20 -4.77 -6.52
N HIS A 246 8.20 -3.80 -5.60
CA HIS A 246 7.00 -3.07 -5.18
C HIS A 246 7.29 -1.57 -5.21
N TYR A 247 6.92 -0.82 -6.25
CA TYR A 247 6.29 -1.23 -7.51
C TYR A 247 6.91 -0.43 -8.66
N PRO A 248 6.84 -0.91 -9.92
CA PRO A 248 7.01 -0.03 -11.08
C PRO A 248 6.01 1.13 -11.02
N ALA A 249 6.40 2.30 -11.54
CA ALA A 249 5.50 3.45 -11.56
C ALA A 249 4.30 3.18 -12.49
N ILE A 250 3.10 3.25 -11.94
CA ILE A 250 1.84 2.86 -12.58
C ILE A 250 1.65 3.59 -13.91
N HIS A 251 1.92 4.89 -13.95
CA HIS A 251 1.71 5.74 -15.13
C HIS A 251 2.56 5.32 -16.33
N LEU A 252 3.64 4.56 -16.11
CA LEU A 252 4.50 4.03 -17.18
C LEU A 252 4.11 2.64 -17.67
N LEU A 253 3.17 1.96 -17.01
CA LEU A 253 2.66 0.66 -17.46
C LEU A 253 1.77 0.84 -18.70
N THR A 254 1.71 -0.18 -19.56
CA THR A 254 1.06 -0.12 -20.89
C THR A 254 -0.35 0.47 -20.86
N ALA A 255 -1.20 0.00 -19.95
CA ALA A 255 -2.59 0.47 -19.84
C ALA A 255 -2.68 1.97 -19.54
N TYR A 256 -1.75 2.52 -18.75
CA TYR A 256 -1.77 3.92 -18.35
C TYR A 256 -1.07 4.81 -19.39
N ARG A 257 -0.03 4.33 -20.08
CA ARG A 257 0.55 5.05 -21.23
C ARG A 257 -0.46 5.28 -22.35
N GLN A 258 -1.40 4.35 -22.54
CA GLN A 258 -2.52 4.50 -23.49
C GLN A 258 -3.49 5.62 -23.07
N LEU A 259 -3.57 5.97 -21.79
CA LEU A 259 -4.33 7.11 -21.28
C LEU A 259 -3.59 8.46 -21.43
N GLY A 260 -2.41 8.45 -22.05
CA GLY A 260 -1.62 9.67 -22.31
C GLY A 260 -0.53 9.97 -21.29
N TRP A 261 -0.31 9.10 -20.29
CA TRP A 261 0.81 9.25 -19.36
C TRP A 261 2.17 8.97 -20.03
N ARG A 262 3.22 9.64 -19.55
CA ARG A 262 4.57 9.72 -20.13
C ARG A 262 5.64 9.79 -19.05
N ASP A 263 6.87 9.47 -19.45
CA ASP A 263 8.08 9.63 -18.63
C ASP A 263 8.33 11.10 -18.28
N GLY A 264 9.01 11.33 -17.15
CA GLY A 264 9.35 12.65 -16.63
C GLY A 264 8.23 13.36 -15.86
N GLN A 265 7.03 12.79 -15.77
CA GLN A 265 5.90 13.42 -15.08
C GLN A 265 5.98 13.29 -13.55
N PHE A 266 6.58 12.19 -13.06
CA PHE A 266 6.69 11.87 -11.64
C PHE A 266 8.11 11.35 -11.34
N PRO A 267 9.13 12.23 -11.33
CA PRO A 267 10.53 11.83 -11.27
C PRO A 267 10.87 10.92 -10.08
N ASN A 268 10.27 11.15 -8.90
CA ASN A 268 10.54 10.34 -7.72
C ASN A 268 9.93 8.94 -7.87
N ALA A 269 8.66 8.87 -8.28
CA ALA A 269 7.99 7.61 -8.57
C ALA A 269 8.74 6.79 -9.63
N GLU A 270 9.18 7.44 -10.71
CA GLU A 270 9.92 6.76 -11.78
C GLU A 270 11.27 6.23 -11.28
N ARG A 271 11.96 6.99 -10.43
CA ARG A 271 13.18 6.53 -9.77
C ARG A 271 12.89 5.32 -8.88
N ILE A 272 11.91 5.40 -7.99
CA ILE A 272 11.50 4.28 -7.12
C ILE A 272 11.16 3.05 -7.96
N GLY A 273 10.36 3.20 -9.01
CA GLY A 273 9.98 2.09 -9.88
C GLY A 273 11.13 1.43 -10.63
N ARG A 274 12.22 2.17 -10.89
CA ARG A 274 13.45 1.66 -11.51
C ARG A 274 14.43 1.02 -10.53
N GLU A 275 14.43 1.47 -9.27
CA GLU A 275 15.46 1.15 -8.28
C GLU A 275 14.98 0.25 -7.14
N THR A 276 13.67 0.13 -6.91
CA THR A 276 13.15 -0.60 -5.75
C THR A 276 13.50 -2.08 -5.80
N LEU A 277 13.94 -2.57 -4.64
CA LEU A 277 14.09 -3.96 -4.27
C LEU A 277 13.16 -4.20 -3.08
N THR A 278 12.49 -5.34 -3.01
CA THR A 278 11.76 -5.76 -1.81
C THR A 278 12.49 -6.95 -1.21
N LEU A 279 13.26 -6.67 -0.15
CA LEU A 279 14.02 -7.69 0.54
C LEU A 279 13.08 -8.52 1.44
N PRO A 280 13.44 -9.79 1.75
CA PRO A 280 12.64 -10.63 2.62
C PRO A 280 12.34 -9.96 3.96
N LEU A 281 11.05 -9.93 4.30
CA LEU A 281 10.56 -9.48 5.60
C LEU A 281 9.23 -10.21 5.90
N PHE A 282 9.29 -11.19 6.80
CA PHE A 282 8.12 -11.94 7.27
C PHE A 282 8.39 -12.52 8.67
N PRO A 283 7.36 -12.74 9.51
CA PRO A 283 7.55 -13.02 10.94
C PRO A 283 8.28 -14.33 11.24
N ALA A 284 8.25 -15.30 10.32
CA ALA A 284 8.97 -16.56 10.48
C ALA A 284 10.48 -16.46 10.17
N MET A 285 10.99 -15.30 9.72
CA MET A 285 12.43 -15.10 9.54
C MET A 285 13.14 -15.12 10.89
N ARG A 286 14.27 -15.81 10.90
CA ARG A 286 15.25 -15.72 11.99
C ARG A 286 16.14 -14.50 11.77
N ASP A 287 16.82 -14.11 12.84
CA ASP A 287 17.78 -13.01 12.79
C ASP A 287 18.93 -13.29 11.81
N GLU A 288 19.39 -14.53 11.74
CA GLU A 288 20.46 -14.95 10.81
C GLU A 288 20.01 -14.90 9.35
N ASP A 289 18.70 -14.96 9.08
CA ASP A 289 18.18 -14.82 7.72
C ASP A 289 18.34 -13.37 7.23
N VAL A 290 18.20 -12.38 8.13
CA VAL A 290 18.51 -10.96 7.84
C VAL A 290 20.01 -10.79 7.58
N ASP A 291 20.86 -11.40 8.41
CA ASP A 291 22.31 -11.36 8.24
C ASP A 291 22.72 -11.90 6.88
N ARG A 292 22.14 -13.04 6.48
CA ARG A 292 22.36 -13.65 5.17
C ARG A 292 21.98 -12.70 4.03
N VAL A 293 20.84 -12.01 4.13
CA VAL A 293 20.41 -11.02 3.12
C VAL A 293 21.39 -9.85 3.05
N VAL A 294 21.81 -9.32 4.19
CA VAL A 294 22.76 -8.20 4.25
C VAL A 294 24.14 -8.59 3.70
N ASN A 295 24.68 -9.73 4.14
CA ASN A 295 25.97 -10.22 3.67
C ASN A 295 25.96 -10.47 2.16
N ALA A 296 24.93 -11.15 1.63
CA ALA A 296 24.78 -11.36 0.19
C ALA A 296 24.69 -10.03 -0.57
N THR A 297 23.96 -9.05 -0.05
CA THR A 297 23.87 -7.72 -0.66
C THR A 297 25.21 -7.01 -0.70
N ASN A 298 25.97 -7.06 0.39
CA ASN A 298 27.30 -6.43 0.48
C ASN A 298 28.29 -7.12 -0.48
N GLU A 299 28.33 -8.45 -0.50
CA GLU A 299 29.16 -9.23 -1.44
C GLU A 299 28.87 -8.88 -2.89
N ILE A 300 27.59 -8.85 -3.28
CA ILE A 300 27.16 -8.55 -4.65
C ILE A 300 27.57 -7.13 -5.06
N LEU A 301 27.51 -6.18 -4.13
CA LEU A 301 27.80 -4.77 -4.37
C LEU A 301 29.25 -4.38 -4.02
N GLY A 302 30.12 -5.36 -3.74
CA GLY A 302 31.55 -5.16 -3.51
C GLY A 302 31.89 -4.40 -2.22
N ARG A 303 31.16 -4.64 -1.13
CA ARG A 303 31.40 -4.06 0.21
C ARG A 303 31.78 -5.08 1.26
#